data_AF-A0A081AF98-F1
#
_entry.id   AF-A0A081AF98-F1
#
_cell.length_a   1.000
_cell.length_b   1.000
_cell.length_c   1.000
_cell.angle_alpha   90.00
_cell.angle_beta   90.00
_cell.angle_gamma   90.00
#
_symmetry.space_group_name_H-M   'P 1'
#
loop_
_entity.id
_entity.type
_entity.pdbx_description
1 polymer ?
#
loop_
_entity_poly.entity_id
_entity_poly.type
_entity_poly.pdbx_seq_one_letter_code
_entity_poly.pdbx_strand_id
1 'polypeptide(L)'
;MVKRFLEFKDAVKHVEAVNELMPRARDCRKLEKQLEDLKALDSVCLALQFNKTTLSDVRIMFDGVIKRYPNMAKYLSKDANIVHSPAFESAVVK
;
A
#
# COMPACT_ATOMS: atom_id res chain seq x y z
N MET A 1 -10.57 6.31 -4.06
CA MET A 1 -11.89 5.64 -4.10
C MET A 1 -12.34 5.14 -2.73
N VAL A 2 -11.58 4.26 -2.05
CA VAL A 2 -11.96 3.70 -0.72
C VAL A 2 -12.13 4.78 0.37
N LYS A 3 -11.17 5.70 0.49
CA LYS A 3 -11.25 6.85 1.43
C LYS A 3 -12.58 7.61 1.27
N ARG A 4 -12.86 8.05 0.05
CA ARG A 4 -14.09 8.76 -0.31
C ARG A 4 -15.33 7.97 0.11
N PHE A 5 -15.40 6.68 -0.22
CA PHE A 5 -16.51 5.81 0.19
C PHE A 5 -16.71 5.80 1.71
N LEU A 6 -15.63 5.59 2.48
CA LEU A 6 -15.71 5.54 3.93
C LEU A 6 -16.10 6.88 4.57
N GLU A 7 -15.77 8.01 3.95
CA GLU A 7 -16.17 9.35 4.41
C GLU A 7 -17.66 9.61 4.23
N PHE A 8 -18.30 9.09 3.16
CA PHE A 8 -19.72 9.34 2.90
C PHE A 8 -20.66 8.20 3.31
N LYS A 9 -20.14 7.01 3.69
CA LYS A 9 -20.96 5.81 3.95
C LYS A 9 -22.10 6.07 4.95
N ASP A 10 -21.89 6.94 5.93
CA ASP A 10 -22.89 7.22 6.96
C ASP A 10 -24.00 8.13 6.44
N ALA A 11 -23.68 9.09 5.57
CA ALA A 11 -24.68 9.90 4.88
C ALA A 11 -25.55 9.04 3.95
N VAL A 12 -24.97 8.04 3.29
CA VAL A 12 -25.67 7.16 2.33
C VAL A 12 -26.69 6.23 3.00
N LYS A 13 -26.47 5.85 4.27
CA LYS A 13 -27.47 5.07 5.05
C LYS A 13 -28.82 5.78 5.19
N HIS A 14 -28.83 7.11 5.07
CA HIS A 14 -30.04 7.93 5.17
C HIS A 14 -30.74 8.14 3.82
N VAL A 15 -30.17 7.63 2.72
CA VAL A 15 -30.74 7.74 1.38
C VAL A 15 -31.33 6.39 1.00
N GLU A 16 -32.64 6.25 1.18
CA GLU A 16 -33.38 4.99 1.00
C GLU A 16 -33.13 4.32 -0.35
N ALA A 17 -33.09 5.11 -1.43
CA ALA A 17 -32.85 4.63 -2.80
C ALA A 17 -31.50 3.91 -3.02
N VAL A 18 -30.51 4.12 -2.15
CA VAL A 18 -29.17 3.52 -2.28
C VAL A 18 -28.73 2.76 -1.04
N ASN A 19 -29.54 2.74 0.02
CA ASN A 19 -29.22 2.04 1.27
C ASN A 19 -29.06 0.53 1.05
N GLU A 20 -29.89 -0.06 0.18
CA GLU A 20 -29.81 -1.49 -0.18
C GLU A 20 -28.50 -1.85 -0.92
N LEU A 21 -27.83 -0.87 -1.52
CA LEU A 21 -26.55 -1.05 -2.21
C LEU A 21 -25.35 -0.99 -1.25
N MET A 22 -25.58 -0.72 0.04
CA MET A 22 -24.50 -0.61 1.01
C MET A 22 -23.84 -1.97 1.28
N PRO A 23 -22.48 -2.03 1.23
CA PRO A 23 -21.76 -3.19 1.69
C PRO A 23 -22.13 -3.53 3.14
N ARG A 24 -22.07 -4.82 3.47
CA ARG A 24 -22.31 -5.28 4.84
C ARG A 24 -21.29 -4.65 5.79
N ALA A 25 -21.68 -4.45 7.05
CA ALA A 25 -20.79 -3.89 8.07
C ALA A 25 -19.43 -4.60 8.17
N ARG A 26 -19.40 -5.92 7.95
CA ARG A 26 -18.15 -6.71 7.88
C ARG A 26 -17.21 -6.24 6.77
N ASP A 27 -17.76 -5.95 5.59
CA ASP A 27 -16.97 -5.55 4.44
C ASP A 27 -16.53 -4.08 4.57
N CYS A 28 -17.35 -3.22 5.17
CA CYS A 28 -16.93 -1.87 5.57
C CYS A 28 -15.72 -1.89 6.51
N ARG A 29 -15.71 -2.77 7.52
CA ARG A 29 -14.53 -2.93 8.40
C ARG A 29 -13.29 -3.43 7.67
N LYS A 30 -13.45 -4.32 6.67
CA LYS A 30 -12.33 -4.73 5.82
C LYS A 30 -11.78 -3.55 5.01
N LEU A 31 -12.65 -2.73 4.45
CA LEU A 31 -12.26 -1.53 3.70
C LEU A 31 -11.52 -0.52 4.57
N GLU A 32 -11.95 -0.33 5.83
CA GLU A 32 -11.23 0.51 6.80
C GLU A 32 -9.82 0.00 7.06
N LYS A 33 -9.67 -1.30 7.31
CA LYS A 33 -8.34 -1.91 7.48
C LYS A 33 -7.46 -1.74 6.22
N GLN A 34 -8.03 -1.98 5.04
CA GLN A 34 -7.33 -1.80 3.78
C GLN A 34 -6.94 -0.34 3.53
N LEU A 35 -7.75 0.63 3.98
CA LEU A 35 -7.39 2.04 3.88
C LEU A 35 -6.16 2.36 4.73
N GLU A 36 -6.04 1.78 5.92
CA GLU A 36 -4.84 1.95 6.75
C GLU A 36 -3.60 1.34 6.11
N ASP A 37 -3.72 0.14 5.52
CA ASP A 37 -2.63 -0.49 4.78
C ASP A 37 -2.22 0.39 3.56
N LEU A 38 -3.18 0.97 2.85
CA LEU A 38 -2.92 1.89 1.73
C LEU A 38 -2.23 3.18 2.18
N LYS A 39 -2.62 3.77 3.32
CA LYS A 39 -1.94 4.96 3.87
C LYS A 39 -0.48 4.65 4.24
N ALA A 40 -0.23 3.48 4.82
CA ALA A 40 1.12 3.05 5.15
C ALA A 40 2.00 2.81 3.90
N LEU A 41 1.42 2.30 2.82
CA LEU A 41 2.13 2.15 1.55
C LEU A 41 2.33 3.50 0.84
N ASP A 42 1.36 4.41 0.93
CA ASP A 42 1.43 5.75 0.35
C ASP A 42 2.57 6.57 0.99
N SER A 43 2.76 6.48 2.31
CA SER A 43 3.90 7.16 2.96
C SER A 43 5.25 6.64 2.47
N VAL A 44 5.38 5.34 2.19
CA VAL A 44 6.56 4.77 1.55
C VAL A 44 6.73 5.30 0.13
N CYS A 45 5.67 5.33 -0.68
CA CYS A 45 5.71 5.90 -2.03
C CYS A 45 6.16 7.37 -2.04
N LEU A 46 5.64 8.19 -1.11
CA LEU A 46 6.05 9.58 -0.95
C LEU A 46 7.54 9.70 -0.59
N ALA A 47 8.02 8.84 0.31
CA ALA A 47 9.43 8.79 0.66
C ALA A 47 10.29 8.37 -0.54
N LEU A 48 9.86 7.40 -1.35
CA LEU A 48 10.58 6.98 -2.57
C LEU A 48 10.66 8.08 -3.64
N GLN A 49 9.66 8.96 -3.71
CA GLN A 49 9.63 10.09 -4.64
C GLN A 49 10.48 11.29 -4.17
N PHE A 50 10.98 11.26 -2.93
CA PHE A 50 11.81 12.33 -2.40
C PHE A 50 13.21 12.31 -3.04
N ASN A 51 13.68 13.47 -3.47
CA ASN A 51 14.90 13.61 -4.26
C ASN A 51 16.21 13.24 -3.53
N LYS A 52 16.18 13.16 -2.19
CA LYS A 52 17.34 12.76 -1.38
C LYS A 52 17.30 11.29 -0.95
N THR A 53 16.29 10.53 -1.36
CA THR A 53 16.18 9.11 -1.03
C THR A 53 17.28 8.35 -1.74
N THR A 54 18.16 7.71 -0.97
CA THR A 54 19.26 6.91 -1.51
C THR A 54 18.79 5.50 -1.83
N LEU A 55 19.56 4.75 -2.63
CA LEU A 55 19.24 3.35 -2.92
C LEU A 55 19.30 2.46 -1.66
N SER A 56 20.11 2.82 -0.67
CA SER A 56 20.12 2.16 0.64
C SER A 56 18.81 2.40 1.40
N ASP A 57 18.30 3.64 1.40
CA ASP A 57 17.00 3.98 1.98
C ASP A 57 15.86 3.21 1.31
N VAL A 58 15.87 3.12 -0.02
CA VAL A 58 14.90 2.34 -0.80
C VAL A 58 14.90 0.88 -0.35
N ARG A 59 16.08 0.25 -0.18
CA ARG A 59 16.17 -1.14 0.28
C ARG A 59 15.58 -1.32 1.67
N ILE A 60 15.92 -0.44 2.61
CA ILE A 60 15.38 -0.47 3.98
C ILE A 60 13.85 -0.37 3.96
N MET A 61 13.31 0.55 3.16
CA MET A 61 11.85 0.70 3.00
C MET A 61 11.22 -0.56 2.42
N PHE A 62 11.80 -1.14 1.37
CA PHE A 62 11.29 -2.36 0.76
C PHE A 62 11.34 -3.55 1.71
N ASP A 63 12.41 -3.72 2.48
CA ASP A 63 12.49 -4.78 3.50
C ASP A 63 11.43 -4.59 4.59
N GLY A 64 11.18 -3.34 5.00
CA GLY A 64 10.09 -2.99 5.90
C GLY A 64 8.70 -3.36 5.34
N VAL A 65 8.46 -3.05 4.06
CA VAL A 65 7.22 -3.40 3.35
C VAL A 65 7.06 -4.91 3.26
N ILE A 66 8.11 -5.67 2.92
CA ILE A 66 8.07 -7.14 2.85
C ILE A 66 7.77 -7.74 4.22
N LYS A 67 8.43 -7.25 5.28
CA LYS A 67 8.20 -7.72 6.65
C LYS A 67 6.74 -7.52 7.08
N ARG A 68 6.12 -6.40 6.69
CA ARG A 68 4.72 -6.07 7.02
C ARG A 68 3.72 -6.78 6.09
N TYR A 69 4.06 -6.91 4.81
CA TYR A 69 3.22 -7.45 3.74
C TYR A 69 4.01 -8.51 2.95
N PRO A 70 4.11 -9.75 3.46
CA PRO A 70 4.97 -10.79 2.87
C PRO A 70 4.66 -11.11 1.40
N ASN A 71 3.41 -10.91 0.98
CA ASN A 71 2.97 -11.07 -0.41
C ASN A 71 3.65 -10.10 -1.39
N MET A 72 4.30 -9.05 -0.91
CA MET A 72 5.06 -8.09 -1.73
C MET A 72 6.47 -8.58 -2.06
N ALA A 73 6.97 -9.65 -1.43
CA ALA A 73 8.32 -10.16 -1.68
C ALA A 73 8.58 -10.48 -3.17
N LYS A 74 7.59 -11.04 -3.88
CA LYS A 74 7.68 -11.32 -5.32
C LYS A 74 7.92 -10.08 -6.20
N TYR A 75 7.71 -8.88 -5.66
CA TYR A 75 7.91 -7.61 -6.35
C TYR A 75 9.10 -6.83 -5.80
N LEU A 76 9.35 -6.89 -4.49
CA LEU A 76 10.30 -5.98 -3.83
C LEU A 76 11.58 -6.67 -3.34
N SER A 77 11.66 -8.01 -3.43
CA SER A 77 12.87 -8.72 -3.05
C SER A 77 14.02 -8.40 -4.00
N LYS A 78 15.27 -8.53 -3.53
CA LYS A 78 16.50 -8.32 -4.32
C LYS A 78 16.61 -9.24 -5.55
N ASP A 79 15.89 -10.36 -5.53
CA ASP A 79 15.82 -11.40 -6.54
C ASP A 79 14.42 -11.48 -7.18
N ALA A 80 13.58 -10.46 -6.97
CA ALA A 80 12.28 -10.38 -7.63
C ALA A 80 12.48 -10.37 -9.15
N ASN A 81 11.65 -11.10 -9.88
CA ASN A 81 11.76 -11.25 -11.34
C ASN A 81 11.56 -9.93 -12.13
N ILE A 82 11.17 -8.85 -11.44
CA ILE A 82 11.06 -7.51 -12.02
C ILE A 82 12.38 -6.73 -11.98
N VAL A 83 13.36 -7.19 -11.19
CA VAL A 83 14.69 -6.59 -11.11
C VAL A 83 15.47 -6.92 -12.37
N HIS A 84 15.78 -5.91 -13.17
CA HIS A 84 16.46 -6.09 -14.45
C HIS A 84 17.92 -6.56 -14.29
N SER A 85 18.62 -6.10 -13.25
CA SER A 85 20.00 -6.49 -12.97
C SER A 85 20.22 -6.67 -11.46
N PRO A 86 20.02 -7.89 -10.93
CA PRO A 86 20.19 -8.17 -9.50
C PRO A 86 21.61 -7.87 -8.99
N ALA A 87 22.62 -8.04 -9.85
CA ALA A 87 24.01 -7.75 -9.55
C ALA A 87 24.27 -6.24 -9.36
N PHE A 88 23.67 -5.40 -10.20
CA PHE A 88 23.76 -3.94 -10.07
C PHE A 88 23.10 -3.48 -8.77
N GLU A 89 21.86 -3.89 -8.50
CA GLU A 89 21.17 -3.50 -7.26
C GLU A 89 21.96 -3.93 -6.02
N SER A 90 22.46 -5.16 -6.00
CA SER A 90 23.28 -5.65 -4.88
C SER A 90 24.61 -4.93 -4.72
N ALA A 91 25.17 -4.37 -5.80
CA ALA A 91 26.42 -3.62 -5.74
C ALA A 91 26.24 -2.19 -5.24
N VAL A 92 25.11 -1.55 -5.53
CA VAL A 92 24.85 -0.14 -5.20
C VAL A 92 24.22 0.04 -3.80
N VAL A 93 23.65 -1.02 -3.24
CA VAL A 93 23.04 -1.03 -1.90
C VAL A 93 24.08 -1.29 -0.78
N LYS A 94 25.36 -1.49 -1.12
CA LYS A 94 26.46 -1.72 -0.16
C LYS A 94 26.92 -0.45 0.56
#